data_AF-A0A5B7HXZ0-F1
#
_entry.id   AF-A0A5B7HXZ0-F1
#
_cell.length_a   1.000
_cell.length_b   1.000
_cell.length_c   1.000
_cell.angle_alpha   90.00
_cell.angle_beta   90.00
_cell.angle_gamma   90.00
#
_symmetry.space_group_name_H-M   'P 1'
#
loop_
_entity.id
_entity.type
_entity.pdbx_description
1 polymer ?
#
loop_
_entity_poly.entity_id
_entity_poly.type
_entity_poly.pdbx_seq_one_letter_code
_entity_poly.pdbx_strand_id
1 'polypeptide(L)'
;MFFSSSSQPEGAEVRKHTSILLDLKNRATVYEFFNLPVDQSPEISKSILRRFVYGSPRASVTVSGDVFGPVRSDAILNFQQAFKGRFFKSNDGVAFNFGSTVWTLHYLRLTNQLSTAETKKAFQFLNVQLAGLLTRYKDGAFKMWHFSQPSVWCVGSVMCWVRLG
;
A
#
# COMPACT_ATOMS: atom_id res chain seq x y z
N MET A 1 7.02 -18.06 -29.16
CA MET A 1 7.59 -18.18 -27.80
C MET A 1 8.16 -16.82 -27.45
N PHE A 2 7.51 -16.04 -26.58
CA PHE A 2 7.99 -14.72 -26.18
C PHE A 2 8.77 -14.86 -24.88
N PHE A 3 10.08 -14.63 -24.94
CA PHE A 3 10.92 -14.51 -23.75
C PHE A 3 10.83 -13.07 -23.24
N SER A 4 10.32 -12.86 -22.03
CA SER A 4 10.47 -11.58 -21.33
C SER A 4 11.69 -11.67 -20.41
N SER A 5 12.73 -10.88 -20.66
CA SER A 5 13.82 -10.67 -19.72
C SER A 5 13.58 -9.37 -18.95
N SER A 6 13.58 -9.44 -17.61
CA SER A 6 13.51 -8.25 -16.76
C SER A 6 14.92 -7.93 -16.25
N SER A 7 15.52 -6.83 -16.71
CA SER A 7 16.77 -6.32 -16.15
C SER A 7 16.46 -5.44 -14.93
N GLN A 8 17.07 -5.77 -13.79
CA GLN A 8 17.03 -4.94 -12.59
C GLN A 8 18.39 -4.26 -12.39
N PRO A 9 18.41 -2.99 -11.93
CA PRO A 9 19.66 -2.33 -11.57
C PRO A 9 20.30 -3.02 -10.36
N GLU A 10 21.61 -2.94 -10.26
CA GLU A 10 22.40 -3.48 -9.15
C GLU A 10 22.17 -2.68 -7.86
N GLY A 11 22.21 -3.34 -6.70
CA GLY A 11 22.13 -2.71 -5.38
C GLY A 11 20.74 -2.77 -4.74
N ALA A 12 20.53 -1.95 -3.70
CA ALA A 12 19.27 -1.86 -2.96
C ALA A 12 18.44 -0.66 -3.42
N GLU A 13 17.17 -0.88 -3.75
CA GLU A 13 16.24 0.19 -4.14
C GLU A 13 15.90 1.08 -2.93
N VAL A 14 16.28 2.36 -3.01
CA VAL A 14 15.89 3.37 -2.02
C VAL A 14 14.68 4.13 -2.54
N ARG A 15 13.52 3.95 -1.88
CA ARG A 15 12.27 4.59 -2.26
C ARG A 15 12.06 5.87 -1.46
N LYS A 16 11.90 6.99 -2.17
CA LYS A 16 11.49 8.27 -1.58
C LYS A 16 10.08 8.60 -2.07
N HIS A 17 9.25 9.13 -1.17
CA HIS A 17 7.89 9.56 -1.47
C HIS A 17 7.69 10.97 -0.94
N THR A 18 7.25 11.87 -1.82
CA THR A 18 6.91 13.24 -1.48
C THR A 18 5.50 13.49 -1.99
N SER A 19 4.59 13.89 -1.09
CA SER A 19 3.22 14.26 -1.41
C SER A 19 3.00 15.72 -1.12
N ILE A 20 2.26 16.38 -2.01
CA ILE A 20 1.95 17.81 -1.93
C ILE A 20 0.44 17.95 -2.09
N LEU A 21 -0.21 18.75 -1.24
CA LEU A 21 -1.64 19.02 -1.33
C LEU A 21 -1.87 20.29 -2.15
N LEU A 22 -2.52 20.13 -3.30
CA LEU A 22 -2.83 21.23 -4.20
C LEU A 22 -4.18 21.86 -3.81
N ASP A 23 -4.14 22.96 -3.04
CA ASP A 23 -5.31 23.78 -2.74
C ASP A 23 -5.37 25.01 -3.67
N LEU A 24 -6.22 24.90 -4.71
CA LEU A 24 -6.41 25.94 -5.70
C LEU A 24 -7.33 27.08 -5.23
N LYS A 25 -8.03 26.95 -4.09
CA LYS A 25 -8.97 27.98 -3.61
C LYS A 25 -8.29 29.05 -2.78
N ASN A 26 -7.37 28.68 -1.89
CA ASN A 26 -6.76 29.61 -0.94
C ASN A 26 -5.31 29.99 -1.30
N ARG A 27 -4.65 29.22 -2.17
CA ARG A 27 -3.20 29.33 -2.44
C ARG A 27 -2.83 29.27 -3.92
N ALA A 28 -3.60 29.93 -4.79
CA ALA A 28 -3.35 29.95 -6.24
C ALA A 28 -1.96 30.49 -6.64
N THR A 29 -1.27 31.23 -5.76
CA THR A 29 0.03 31.86 -6.00
C THR A 29 1.19 31.25 -5.19
N VAL A 30 0.96 30.17 -4.43
CA VAL A 30 2.06 29.50 -3.70
C VAL A 30 2.68 28.45 -4.61
N TYR A 31 3.90 28.69 -5.05
CA TYR A 31 4.70 27.71 -5.77
C TYR A 31 5.31 26.72 -4.78
N GLU A 32 4.96 25.44 -4.91
CA GLU A 32 5.66 24.36 -4.23
C GLU A 32 6.58 23.63 -5.21
N PHE A 33 7.85 23.51 -4.84
CA PHE A 33 8.87 22.90 -5.70
C PHE A 33 9.03 21.42 -5.37
N PHE A 34 8.98 20.59 -6.41
CA PHE A 34 9.22 19.16 -6.30
C PHE A 34 10.72 18.87 -6.45
N ASN A 35 11.38 18.55 -5.35
CA ASN A 35 12.82 18.22 -5.34
C ASN A 35 13.05 16.81 -5.90
N LEU A 36 13.35 16.74 -7.19
CA LEU A 36 13.76 15.51 -7.87
C LEU A 36 15.27 15.28 -7.69
N PRO A 37 15.69 14.13 -7.11
CA PRO A 37 17.09 13.75 -7.16
C PRO A 37 17.45 13.41 -8.60
N VAL A 38 18.20 14.29 -9.26
CA VAL A 38 18.79 14.04 -10.58
C VAL A 38 20.19 13.49 -10.35
N ASP A 39 20.50 12.35 -10.96
CA ASP A 39 21.86 11.82 -10.94
C ASP A 39 22.79 12.78 -11.68
N GLN A 40 23.90 13.15 -11.05
CA GLN A 40 25.00 13.82 -11.74
C GLN A 40 25.70 12.82 -12.67
N SER A 41 26.31 13.33 -13.74
CA SER A 41 27.23 12.55 -14.58
C SER A 41 28.28 11.87 -13.70
N PRO A 42 28.68 10.60 -13.98
CA PRO A 42 29.55 9.87 -13.08
C PRO A 42 30.95 10.50 -13.09
N GLU A 43 31.25 11.31 -12.07
CA GLU A 43 32.58 11.91 -11.86
C GLU A 43 33.64 10.86 -11.48
N ILE A 44 33.20 9.70 -10.96
CA ILE A 44 34.08 8.59 -10.59
C ILE A 44 33.68 7.33 -11.37
N SER A 45 34.61 6.88 -12.20
CA SER A 45 34.53 5.65 -12.99
C SER A 45 34.22 4.44 -12.09
N LYS A 46 32.99 3.89 -12.22
CA LYS A 46 32.55 2.53 -11.80
C LYS A 46 33.23 1.97 -10.53
N SER A 47 33.33 2.75 -9.46
CA SER A 47 33.82 2.24 -8.18
C SER A 47 32.83 1.23 -7.58
N ILE A 48 33.35 0.24 -6.85
CA ILE A 48 32.55 -0.77 -6.12
C ILE A 48 31.73 -0.10 -5.01
N LEU A 49 32.30 0.91 -4.35
CA LEU A 49 31.63 1.73 -3.36
C LEU A 49 31.06 2.98 -4.05
N ARG A 50 29.77 2.93 -4.39
CA ARG A 50 29.02 4.05 -4.97
C ARG A 50 27.69 4.23 -4.26
N ARG A 51 27.27 5.48 -4.07
CA ARG A 51 26.02 5.82 -3.36
C ARG A 51 24.77 5.59 -4.22
N PHE A 52 24.90 5.66 -5.54
CA PHE A 52 23.82 5.43 -6.50
C PHE A 52 24.38 4.77 -7.77
N VAL A 53 23.51 4.06 -8.51
CA VAL A 53 23.85 3.47 -9.81
C VAL A 53 23.42 4.45 -10.90
N TYR A 54 24.36 4.88 -11.73
CA TYR A 54 24.08 5.82 -12.81
C TYR A 54 22.98 5.27 -13.74
N GLY A 55 21.97 6.10 -14.03
CA GLY A 55 20.86 5.74 -14.93
C GLY A 55 19.83 4.79 -14.30
N SER A 56 19.95 4.49 -13.00
CA SER A 56 18.95 3.73 -12.25
C SER A 56 17.73 4.52 -11.72
N PRO A 57 17.74 5.87 -11.57
CA PRO A 57 16.60 6.58 -11.04
C PRO A 57 15.32 6.34 -11.84
N ARG A 58 14.23 6.07 -11.12
CA ARG A 58 12.88 5.98 -11.68
C ARG A 58 11.95 6.82 -10.82
N ALA A 59 11.11 7.62 -11.45
CA ALA A 59 10.10 8.43 -10.78
C ALA A 59 8.72 8.13 -11.36
N SER A 60 7.70 8.17 -10.51
CA SER A 60 6.29 8.13 -10.91
C SER A 60 5.54 9.24 -10.21
N VAL A 61 4.75 10.00 -10.94
CA VAL A 61 3.92 11.08 -10.40
C VAL A 61 2.46 10.64 -10.50
N THR A 62 1.73 10.79 -9.40
CA THR A 62 0.29 10.49 -9.32
C THR A 62 -0.44 11.71 -8.81
N VAL A 63 -1.43 12.17 -9.56
CA VAL A 63 -2.33 13.26 -9.17
C VAL A 63 -3.69 12.66 -8.89
N SER A 64 -4.27 12.99 -7.73
CA SER A 64 -5.64 12.62 -7.37
C SER A 64 -6.46 13.87 -7.07
N GLY A 65 -7.73 13.86 -7.47
CA GLY A 65 -8.68 14.93 -7.15
C GLY A 65 -9.35 14.77 -5.78
N ASP A 66 -9.00 13.72 -5.03
CA ASP A 66 -9.58 13.39 -3.73
C ASP A 66 -8.51 13.46 -2.62
N VAL A 67 -8.93 13.89 -1.43
CA VAL A 67 -8.11 14.05 -0.22
C VAL A 67 -7.61 12.70 0.30
N PHE A 68 -8.40 11.63 0.12
CA PHE A 68 -8.04 10.28 0.54
C PHE A 68 -7.01 9.60 -0.38
N GLY A 69 -6.46 10.36 -1.35
CA GLY A 69 -5.41 9.93 -2.26
C GLY A 69 -5.96 9.34 -3.55
N PRO A 70 -5.10 8.71 -4.39
CA PRO A 70 -5.58 7.94 -5.52
C PRO A 70 -6.22 6.67 -4.98
N VAL A 71 -7.47 6.77 -4.51
CA VAL A 71 -8.36 5.61 -4.46
C VAL A 71 -8.56 5.23 -5.91
N ARG A 72 -7.62 4.39 -6.38
CA ARG A 72 -7.65 3.72 -7.67
C ARG A 72 -9.07 3.21 -7.88
N SER A 73 -9.48 3.06 -9.13
CA SER A 73 -10.74 2.46 -9.58
C SER A 73 -11.09 1.08 -9.00
N ASP A 74 -10.32 0.57 -8.03
CA ASP A 74 -10.49 -0.70 -7.38
C ASP A 74 -10.79 -0.44 -5.89
N ALA A 75 -12.00 -0.82 -5.45
CA ALA A 75 -12.39 -0.79 -4.03
C ALA A 75 -11.57 -1.74 -3.13
N ILE A 76 -10.71 -2.58 -3.71
CA ILE A 76 -9.90 -3.59 -3.00
C ILE A 76 -8.49 -3.05 -2.78
N LEU A 77 -8.09 -2.96 -1.52
CA LEU A 77 -6.73 -2.63 -1.12
C LEU A 77 -6.03 -3.87 -0.56
N ASN A 78 -4.83 -4.15 -1.08
CA ASN A 78 -3.98 -5.21 -0.56
C ASN A 78 -2.63 -4.65 -0.07
N PHE A 79 -2.00 -5.37 0.88
CA PHE A 79 -0.71 -4.99 1.43
C PHE A 79 0.40 -4.98 0.37
N GLN A 80 0.28 -5.81 -0.67
CA GLN A 80 1.29 -5.87 -1.73
C GLN A 80 1.35 -4.56 -2.52
N GLN A 81 0.19 -3.97 -2.82
CA GLN A 81 0.09 -2.67 -3.47
C GLN A 81 0.48 -1.56 -2.50
N ALA A 82 -0.05 -1.57 -1.28
CA ALA A 82 0.22 -0.54 -0.28
C ALA A 82 1.70 -0.45 0.10
N PHE A 83 2.38 -1.59 0.22
CA PHE A 83 3.78 -1.68 0.63
C PHE A 83 4.72 -2.04 -0.52
N LYS A 84 4.32 -1.78 -1.78
CA LYS A 84 5.15 -1.92 -2.99
C LYS A 84 5.92 -3.25 -3.05
N GLY A 85 5.19 -4.37 -2.91
CA GLY A 85 5.71 -5.73 -3.04
C GLY A 85 6.29 -6.35 -1.77
N ARG A 86 6.18 -5.70 -0.60
CA ARG A 86 6.52 -6.36 0.68
C ARG A 86 5.49 -7.45 1.00
N PHE A 87 5.98 -8.59 1.49
CA PHE A 87 5.14 -9.73 1.83
C PHE A 87 4.90 -9.79 3.33
N PHE A 88 3.63 -9.76 3.72
CA PHE A 88 3.21 -10.07 5.09
C PHE A 88 2.63 -11.48 5.11
N LYS A 89 3.32 -12.39 5.82
CA LYS A 89 2.83 -13.76 6.06
C LYS A 89 2.07 -13.89 7.38
N SER A 90 2.14 -12.85 8.21
CA SER A 90 1.51 -12.78 9.53
C SER A 90 0.01 -12.50 9.42
N ASN A 91 -0.71 -12.78 10.50
CA ASN A 91 -2.13 -12.44 10.60
C ASN A 91 -2.39 -10.94 10.44
N ASP A 92 -1.42 -10.08 10.81
CA ASP A 92 -1.50 -8.63 10.62
C ASP A 92 -1.66 -8.24 9.14
N GLY A 93 -1.03 -8.95 8.21
CA GLY A 93 -1.19 -8.69 6.78
C GLY A 93 -2.60 -8.98 6.28
N VAL A 94 -3.21 -10.06 6.78
CA VAL A 94 -4.60 -10.42 6.48
C VAL A 94 -5.56 -9.42 7.11
N ALA A 95 -5.29 -9.01 8.36
CA ALA A 95 -6.07 -7.99 9.06
C ALA A 95 -6.01 -6.63 8.36
N PHE A 96 -4.83 -6.24 7.87
CA PHE A 96 -4.65 -5.03 7.08
C PHE A 96 -5.46 -5.07 5.78
N ASN A 97 -5.39 -6.17 5.01
CA ASN A 97 -6.17 -6.31 3.77
C ASN A 97 -7.67 -6.21 4.04
N PHE A 98 -8.15 -6.91 5.07
CA PHE A 98 -9.54 -6.89 5.48
C PHE A 98 -9.97 -5.48 5.89
N GLY A 99 -9.28 -4.89 6.86
CA GLY A 99 -9.61 -3.58 7.42
C GLY A 99 -9.53 -2.45 6.38
N SER A 100 -8.43 -2.36 5.63
CA SER A 100 -8.27 -1.33 4.59
C SER A 100 -9.38 -1.39 3.54
N THR A 101 -9.77 -2.59 3.09
CA THR A 101 -10.87 -2.77 2.14
C THR A 101 -12.23 -2.40 2.74
N VAL A 102 -12.51 -2.76 3.99
CA VAL A 102 -13.75 -2.35 4.68
C VAL A 102 -13.84 -0.83 4.78
N TRP A 103 -12.75 -0.17 5.16
CA TRP A 103 -12.72 1.29 5.27
C TRP A 103 -12.84 1.99 3.91
N THR A 104 -12.23 1.46 2.86
CA THR A 104 -12.41 1.98 1.51
C THR A 104 -13.87 1.88 1.06
N LEU A 105 -14.54 0.74 1.32
CA LEU A 105 -15.96 0.60 1.04
C LEU A 105 -16.82 1.56 1.87
N HIS A 106 -16.50 1.72 3.15
CA HIS A 106 -17.20 2.66 4.04
C HIS A 106 -17.05 4.11 3.52
N TYR A 107 -15.85 4.50 3.12
CA TYR A 107 -15.58 5.81 2.51
C TYR A 107 -16.39 6.01 1.22
N LEU A 108 -16.30 5.07 0.26
CA LEU A 108 -17.02 5.15 -1.01
C LEU A 108 -18.54 5.18 -0.82
N ARG A 109 -19.05 4.51 0.23
CA ARG A 109 -20.46 4.57 0.62
C ARG A 109 -20.82 5.97 1.12
N LEU A 110 -20.03 6.57 2.01
CA LEU A 110 -20.29 7.90 2.55
C LEU A 110 -20.24 8.99 1.47
N THR A 111 -19.36 8.86 0.49
CA THR A 111 -19.23 9.81 -0.64
C THR A 111 -20.17 9.50 -1.81
N ASN A 112 -21.02 8.46 -1.71
CA ASN A 112 -21.89 7.98 -2.77
C ASN A 112 -21.16 7.63 -4.09
N GLN A 113 -19.89 7.24 -4.00
CA GLN A 113 -19.06 6.82 -5.14
C GLN A 113 -19.05 5.29 -5.34
N LEU A 114 -19.82 4.56 -4.54
CA LEU A 114 -19.78 3.10 -4.49
C LEU A 114 -20.56 2.45 -5.66
N SER A 115 -19.85 1.73 -6.53
CA SER A 115 -20.45 0.93 -7.60
C SER A 115 -20.84 -0.47 -7.12
N THR A 116 -22.01 -0.97 -7.54
CA THR A 116 -22.51 -2.31 -7.19
C THR A 116 -21.57 -3.43 -7.67
N ALA A 117 -20.96 -3.27 -8.86
CA ALA A 117 -20.07 -4.28 -9.43
C ALA A 117 -18.76 -4.40 -8.64
N GLU A 118 -18.21 -3.27 -8.20
CA GLU A 118 -16.99 -3.20 -7.38
C GLU A 118 -17.25 -3.73 -5.97
N THR A 119 -18.40 -3.37 -5.40
CA THR A 119 -18.85 -3.84 -4.09
C THR A 119 -18.92 -5.36 -4.03
N LYS A 120 -19.48 -6.01 -5.05
CA LYS A 120 -19.58 -7.48 -5.10
C LYS A 120 -18.20 -8.15 -5.09
N LYS A 121 -17.24 -7.60 -5.86
CA LYS A 121 -15.86 -8.10 -5.89
C LYS A 121 -15.16 -7.89 -4.55
N ALA A 122 -15.36 -6.73 -3.94
CA ALA A 122 -14.79 -6.41 -2.63
C ALA A 122 -15.33 -7.32 -1.53
N PHE A 123 -16.63 -7.63 -1.51
CA PHE A 123 -17.18 -8.60 -0.56
C PHE A 123 -16.67 -10.02 -0.75
N GLN A 124 -16.49 -10.47 -2.00
CA GLN A 124 -15.85 -11.76 -2.26
C GLN A 124 -14.41 -11.81 -1.71
N PHE A 125 -13.65 -10.72 -1.90
CA PHE A 125 -12.30 -10.60 -1.33
C PHE A 125 -12.31 -10.60 0.20
N LEU A 126 -13.21 -9.82 0.82
CA LEU A 126 -13.36 -9.74 2.27
C LEU A 126 -13.71 -11.09 2.90
N ASN A 127 -14.57 -11.88 2.26
CA ASN A 127 -14.91 -13.24 2.74
C ASN A 127 -13.66 -14.14 2.81
N VAL A 128 -12.77 -14.06 1.82
CA VAL A 128 -11.50 -14.81 1.82
C VAL A 128 -10.58 -14.32 2.93
N GLN A 129 -10.44 -13.01 3.11
CA GLN A 129 -9.60 -12.47 4.19
C GLN A 129 -10.14 -12.82 5.58
N LEU A 130 -11.47 -12.76 5.76
CA LEU A 130 -12.13 -13.14 7.02
C LEU A 130 -11.91 -14.62 7.34
N ALA A 131 -12.08 -15.51 6.36
CA ALA A 131 -11.76 -16.92 6.53
C ALA A 131 -10.29 -17.11 6.95
N GLY A 132 -9.37 -16.36 6.32
CA GLY A 132 -7.96 -16.33 6.67
C GLY A 132 -7.68 -15.89 8.12
N LEU A 133 -8.40 -14.88 8.63
CA LEU A 133 -8.32 -14.45 10.03
C LEU A 133 -8.85 -15.53 10.99
N LEU A 134 -10.01 -16.11 10.67
CA LEU A 134 -10.66 -17.12 11.50
C LEU A 134 -9.85 -18.42 11.59
N THR A 135 -9.06 -18.78 10.58
CA THR A 135 -8.14 -19.93 10.68
C THR A 135 -7.11 -19.81 11.81
N ARG A 136 -6.83 -18.58 12.27
CA ARG A 136 -5.88 -18.27 13.35
C ARG A 136 -6.57 -17.80 14.63
N TYR A 137 -7.90 -17.91 14.69
CA TYR A 137 -8.69 -17.65 15.87
C TYR A 137 -8.83 -18.92 16.70
N LYS A 138 -8.49 -18.86 17.98
CA LYS A 138 -8.66 -19.97 18.92
C LYS A 138 -8.94 -19.42 20.32
N ASP A 139 -9.93 -20.00 21.02
CA ASP A 139 -10.24 -19.72 22.42
C ASP A 139 -10.42 -18.23 22.73
N GLY A 140 -11.08 -17.47 21.84
CA GLY A 140 -11.32 -16.04 22.04
C GLY A 140 -10.22 -15.11 21.56
N ALA A 141 -9.07 -15.64 21.13
CA ALA A 141 -7.90 -14.85 20.78
C ALA A 141 -7.33 -15.19 19.39
N PHE A 142 -6.65 -14.21 18.79
CA PHE A 142 -5.98 -14.35 17.50
C PHE A 142 -4.50 -14.67 17.67
N LYS A 143 -4.01 -15.57 16.83
CA LYS A 143 -2.60 -15.93 16.73
C LYS A 143 -1.93 -15.18 15.58
N MET A 144 -0.69 -14.77 15.79
CA MET A 144 0.11 -14.12 14.74
C MET A 144 0.49 -15.09 13.61
N TRP A 145 0.93 -16.29 14.01
CA TRP A 145 1.37 -17.37 13.13
C TRP A 145 0.55 -18.63 13.43
N HIS A 146 0.57 -19.61 12.52
CA HIS A 146 -0.23 -20.83 12.70
C HIS A 146 0.14 -21.59 13.99
N PHE A 147 1.45 -21.65 14.29
CA PHE A 147 1.99 -22.37 15.46
C PHE A 147 2.31 -21.46 16.65
N SER A 148 1.98 -20.16 16.60
CA SER A 148 2.27 -19.25 17.71
C SER A 148 1.22 -19.35 18.81
N GLN A 149 1.59 -18.89 20.01
CA GLN A 149 0.61 -18.59 21.05
C GLN A 149 -0.25 -17.39 20.63
N PRO A 150 -1.46 -17.24 21.20
CA PRO A 150 -2.29 -16.06 20.99
C PRO A 150 -1.60 -14.79 21.48
N SER A 151 -1.81 -13.66 20.81
CA SER A 151 -1.21 -12.39 21.21
C SER A 151 -2.25 -11.28 21.34
N VAL A 152 -2.12 -10.49 22.43
CA VAL A 152 -3.00 -9.35 22.70
C VAL A 152 -2.89 -8.30 21.60
N TRP A 153 -1.68 -8.10 21.06
CA TRP A 153 -1.45 -7.21 19.93
C TRP A 153 -2.27 -7.59 18.70
N CYS A 154 -2.32 -8.88 18.35
CA CYS A 154 -3.05 -9.34 17.18
C CYS A 154 -4.56 -9.21 17.38
N VAL A 155 -5.05 -9.53 18.60
CA VAL A 155 -6.46 -9.31 18.96
C VAL A 155 -6.84 -7.83 18.87
N GLY A 156 -6.04 -6.95 19.48
CA GLY A 156 -6.28 -5.50 19.45
C GLY A 156 -6.26 -4.95 18.03
N SER A 157 -5.31 -5.39 17.20
CA SER A 157 -5.21 -4.96 15.81
C SER A 157 -6.43 -5.42 15.00
N VAL A 158 -6.83 -6.69 15.07
CA VAL A 158 -8.01 -7.21 14.36
C VAL A 158 -9.29 -6.52 14.83
N MET A 159 -9.47 -6.38 16.15
CA MET A 159 -10.64 -5.70 16.71
C MET A 159 -10.71 -4.22 16.32
N CYS A 160 -9.57 -3.53 16.25
CA CYS A 160 -9.50 -2.13 15.79
C CYS A 160 -10.10 -1.99 14.38
N TRP A 161 -9.76 -2.91 13.48
CA TRP A 161 -10.30 -2.90 12.11
C TRP A 161 -11.78 -3.27 12.04
N VAL A 162 -12.28 -4.14 12.94
CA VAL A 162 -13.69 -4.58 12.95
C VAL A 162 -14.62 -3.58 13.64
N ARG A 163 -14.18 -2.95 14.73
CA ARG A 163 -15.05 -2.11 15.58
C ARG A 163 -15.29 -0.71 15.01
N LEU A 164 -14.42 -0.24 14.15
CA LEU A 164 -14.51 1.11 13.60
C LEU A 164 -15.29 1.20 12.26
N GLY A 165 -15.85 0.08 11.78
CA GLY A 165 -16.66 0.02 10.54
C GLY A 165 -18.16 0.21 10.73
#